data_AF-A0A935Z5T0-F1
#
_entry.id   AF-A0A935Z5T0-F1
#
_cell.length_a   1.000
_cell.length_b   1.000
_cell.length_c   1.000
_cell.angle_alpha   90.00
_cell.angle_beta   90.00
_cell.angle_gamma   90.00
#
_symmetry.space_group_name_H-M   'P 1'
#
loop_
_entity.id
_entity.type
_entity.pdbx_description
1 polymer ?
#
loop_
_entity_poly.entity_id
_entity_poly.type
_entity_poly.pdbx_seq_one_letter_code
_entity_poly.pdbx_strand_id
1 'polypeptide(L)'
;MFKKIIGLVGLAGIVAVGAGVGCTVTTTEVTSDGGGTSTEASSTATTPKPDGGNKDAAPATCYDEEAALALQGVAPTKGSGKCGAGKIAEFKAACLGAGSNCQAFIDANKDCSRCIIGGLQGDDPKTTPIGALIPVSEDSVSPNTAACAAIVIGKPECAVKLAGQVTCVASACSTCEDEASDTECSNTAAAGICKSTVDEACNKAVNDAASQWQATCRGANFDEGYAKVAEFFCGGGGGTDAGTD
;
A
#
# COMPACT_ATOMS: atom_id res chain seq x y z
N MET A 1 -11.36 -2.03 -12.22
CA MET A 1 -11.42 -0.57 -12.48
C MET A 1 -11.27 0.12 -11.14
N PHE A 2 -10.14 0.75 -10.85
CA PHE A 2 -9.77 1.04 -9.47
C PHE A 2 -10.71 2.05 -8.78
N LYS A 3 -11.38 1.61 -7.70
CA LYS A 3 -12.38 2.36 -6.91
C LYS A 3 -11.87 2.83 -5.54
N LYS A 4 -10.90 2.14 -4.92
CA LYS A 4 -10.34 2.52 -3.60
C LYS A 4 -8.85 2.79 -3.74
N ILE A 5 -8.43 3.95 -3.24
CA ILE A 5 -7.03 4.36 -3.18
C ILE A 5 -6.59 4.20 -1.73
N ILE A 6 -5.84 3.15 -1.43
CA ILE A 6 -5.26 2.96 -0.09
C ILE A 6 -3.91 3.68 -0.07
N GLY A 7 -3.89 4.86 0.54
CA GLY A 7 -2.66 5.52 0.97
C GLY A 7 -2.07 4.72 2.12
N LEU A 8 -1.26 3.70 1.82
CA LEU A 8 -0.53 2.91 2.81
C LEU A 8 0.41 3.83 3.59
N VAL A 9 -0.01 4.22 4.81
CA VAL A 9 0.74 5.09 5.71
C VAL A 9 1.90 4.29 6.33
N GLY A 10 2.92 4.06 5.50
CA GLY A 10 4.21 3.54 5.93
C GLY A 10 4.25 2.03 6.22
N LEU A 11 5.22 1.37 5.60
CA LEU A 11 5.82 0.14 6.13
C LEU A 11 6.65 0.42 7.40
N ALA A 12 6.02 1.03 8.40
CA ALA A 12 6.56 1.19 9.75
C ALA A 12 6.26 -0.03 10.64
N GLY A 13 5.25 -0.83 10.29
CA GLY A 13 4.75 -1.93 11.13
C GLY A 13 5.48 -3.28 11.00
N ILE A 14 6.15 -3.59 9.89
CA ILE A 14 6.68 -4.96 9.64
C ILE A 14 8.08 -5.20 10.24
N VAL A 15 8.78 -4.17 10.75
CA VAL A 15 10.03 -4.37 11.52
C VAL A 15 10.02 -3.56 12.80
N ALA A 16 9.74 -4.26 13.91
CA ALA A 16 9.77 -3.70 15.25
C ALA A 16 11.21 -3.42 15.74
N VAL A 17 11.68 -2.17 15.58
CA VAL A 17 12.56 -1.49 16.55
C VAL A 17 12.11 -0.03 16.65
N GLY A 18 11.59 0.37 17.80
CA GLY A 18 10.89 1.65 17.93
C GLY A 18 11.78 2.87 18.12
N ALA A 19 11.35 4.02 17.58
CA ALA A 19 11.56 5.35 18.16
C ALA A 19 10.66 6.42 17.49
N GLY A 20 9.53 6.76 18.11
CA GLY A 20 8.97 8.12 18.09
C GLY A 20 8.08 8.58 16.91
N VAL A 21 6.87 9.02 17.30
CA VAL A 21 6.08 10.12 16.71
C VAL A 21 5.40 9.90 15.33
N GLY A 22 4.17 9.41 15.38
CA GLY A 22 2.99 10.27 15.17
C GLY A 22 2.35 10.35 13.78
N CYS A 23 1.05 10.08 13.73
CA CYS A 23 0.10 10.88 12.94
C CYS A 23 -1.32 10.78 13.53
N THR A 24 -1.66 11.67 14.48
CA THR A 24 -3.02 11.75 15.01
C THR A 24 -4.00 12.17 13.91
N VAL A 25 -5.01 11.36 13.61
CA VAL A 25 -6.14 11.80 12.79
C VAL A 25 -7.00 12.73 13.65
N THR A 26 -6.83 14.04 13.49
CA THR A 26 -7.71 15.03 14.09
C THR A 26 -9.05 15.02 13.38
N THR A 27 -9.99 14.19 13.85
CA THR A 27 -11.41 14.38 13.55
C THR A 27 -11.83 15.77 14.02
N THR A 28 -12.14 16.65 13.08
CA THR A 28 -12.74 17.95 13.39
C THR A 28 -14.20 17.70 13.74
N GLU A 29 -14.48 17.48 15.02
CA GLU A 29 -15.86 17.45 15.51
C GLU A 29 -16.51 18.83 15.31
N VAL A 30 -17.52 18.88 14.46
CA VAL A 30 -18.38 20.06 14.34
C VAL A 30 -19.24 20.13 15.60
N THR A 31 -18.83 20.95 16.57
CA THR A 31 -19.63 21.21 17.76
C THR A 31 -20.94 21.90 17.36
N SER A 32 -22.07 21.29 17.70
CA SER A 32 -23.37 21.97 17.74
C SER A 32 -23.96 21.82 19.14
N ASP A 33 -24.34 22.94 19.73
CA ASP A 33 -24.82 23.05 21.11
C ASP A 33 -26.13 22.30 21.38
N GLY A 34 -26.29 21.83 22.62
CA GLY A 34 -27.55 21.24 23.12
C GLY A 34 -27.43 20.67 24.53
N GLY A 35 -27.45 21.54 25.56
CA GLY A 35 -27.27 21.14 26.96
C GLY A 35 -28.54 20.60 27.66
N GLY A 36 -28.34 19.95 28.81
CA GLY A 36 -29.41 19.51 29.74
C GLY A 36 -28.86 18.66 30.90
N THR A 37 -29.31 18.90 32.13
CA THR A 37 -28.69 18.36 33.37
C THR A 37 -29.66 17.48 34.18
N SER A 38 -29.09 16.59 35.02
CA SER A 38 -29.64 16.02 36.28
C SER A 38 -30.46 14.70 36.29
N THR A 39 -29.78 13.65 36.77
CA THR A 39 -30.11 12.73 37.90
C THR A 39 -31.56 12.58 38.44
N GLU A 40 -32.10 11.35 38.48
CA GLU A 40 -32.60 10.66 39.72
C GLU A 40 -33.02 9.16 39.52
N ALA A 41 -33.69 8.53 40.52
CA ALA A 41 -33.66 7.10 40.89
C ALA A 41 -35.06 6.50 41.23
N SER A 42 -35.34 5.18 41.40
CA SER A 42 -34.72 3.88 41.03
C SER A 42 -35.65 2.70 41.51
N SER A 43 -35.23 1.43 41.38
CA SER A 43 -35.90 0.14 41.82
C SER A 43 -36.94 -0.46 40.84
N THR A 44 -37.12 -1.80 40.72
CA THR A 44 -36.90 -2.92 41.67
C THR A 44 -36.47 -4.25 41.00
N ALA A 45 -35.86 -5.14 41.79
CA ALA A 45 -35.41 -6.55 41.60
C ALA A 45 -36.24 -7.46 40.64
N THR A 46 -35.72 -8.58 40.08
CA THR A 46 -34.96 -9.66 40.79
C THR A 46 -34.12 -10.53 39.84
N THR A 47 -32.90 -10.88 40.26
CA THR A 47 -31.98 -11.80 39.54
C THR A 47 -32.21 -13.27 39.92
N PRO A 48 -32.03 -14.20 38.97
CA PRO A 48 -31.20 -15.37 39.21
C PRO A 48 -29.89 -15.28 38.42
N LYS A 49 -28.76 -15.44 39.10
CA LYS A 49 -27.44 -15.50 38.48
C LYS A 49 -27.10 -16.95 38.13
N PRO A 50 -26.81 -17.29 36.87
CA PRO A 50 -25.79 -18.28 36.51
C PRO A 50 -24.41 -17.59 36.42
N ASP A 51 -23.36 -18.30 36.81
CA ASP A 51 -21.98 -17.80 36.85
C ASP A 51 -21.31 -17.68 35.48
N GLY A 52 -20.30 -16.80 35.41
CA GLY A 52 -19.34 -16.72 34.30
C GLY A 52 -19.76 -15.76 33.20
N GLY A 53 -19.24 -14.54 33.24
CA GLY A 53 -19.42 -13.59 32.14
C GLY A 53 -18.85 -14.14 30.83
N ASN A 54 -19.58 -13.91 29.73
CA ASN A 54 -19.10 -14.27 28.41
C ASN A 54 -17.84 -13.45 28.10
N LYS A 55 -16.69 -14.13 28.11
CA LYS A 55 -15.41 -13.55 27.72
C LYS A 55 -15.45 -13.13 26.26
N ASP A 56 -14.77 -12.03 25.98
CA ASP A 56 -14.09 -11.78 24.72
C ASP A 56 -14.93 -12.10 23.48
N ALA A 57 -15.93 -11.26 23.22
CA ALA A 57 -16.35 -11.03 21.84
C ALA A 57 -15.14 -10.41 21.11
N ALA A 58 -14.31 -11.26 20.50
CA ALA A 58 -13.20 -10.82 19.69
C ALA A 58 -13.69 -9.78 18.67
N PRO A 59 -12.93 -8.70 18.41
CA PRO A 59 -13.26 -7.83 17.29
C PRO A 59 -13.38 -8.68 16.03
N ALA A 60 -14.38 -8.41 15.19
CA ALA A 60 -14.50 -9.10 13.92
C ALA A 60 -13.25 -8.77 13.11
N THR A 61 -12.32 -9.73 13.02
CA THR A 61 -11.03 -9.50 12.39
C THR A 61 -11.26 -9.20 10.92
N CYS A 62 -10.91 -7.98 10.49
CA CYS A 62 -10.98 -7.53 9.09
C CYS A 62 -9.97 -8.26 8.17
N TYR A 63 -9.31 -9.30 8.69
CA TYR A 63 -8.40 -10.21 8.03
C TYR A 63 -9.16 -11.26 7.21
N ASP A 64 -8.81 -11.37 5.93
CA ASP A 64 -9.35 -12.34 4.99
C ASP A 64 -8.20 -13.06 4.26
N GLU A 65 -8.07 -14.37 4.48
CA GLU A 65 -7.05 -15.20 3.79
C GLU A 65 -7.39 -15.44 2.32
N GLU A 66 -8.68 -15.42 1.94
CA GLU A 66 -9.12 -15.61 0.56
C GLU A 66 -8.87 -14.35 -0.30
N ALA A 67 -8.84 -13.17 0.34
CA ALA A 67 -8.44 -11.92 -0.30
C ALA A 67 -6.92 -11.79 -0.54
N ALA A 68 -6.08 -12.65 0.06
CA ALA A 68 -4.62 -12.53 0.05
C ALA A 68 -4.01 -12.75 -1.36
N LEU A 69 -3.54 -11.67 -1.98
CA LEU A 69 -2.98 -11.68 -3.34
C LEU A 69 -1.50 -12.07 -3.39
N ALA A 70 -1.18 -13.03 -4.27
CA ALA A 70 0.19 -13.38 -4.61
C ALA A 70 0.69 -12.55 -5.81
N LEU A 71 1.60 -11.59 -5.56
CA LEU A 71 2.26 -10.86 -6.65
C LEU A 71 3.22 -11.77 -7.42
N GLN A 72 3.16 -11.71 -8.75
CA GLN A 72 4.10 -12.39 -9.65
C GLN A 72 4.67 -11.38 -10.65
N GLY A 73 5.92 -11.59 -11.06
CA GLY A 73 6.65 -10.70 -11.96
C GLY A 73 8.16 -10.80 -11.77
N VAL A 74 8.91 -10.09 -12.59
CA VAL A 74 10.35 -9.82 -12.35
C VAL A 74 10.56 -8.43 -11.76
N ALA A 75 11.78 -8.14 -11.30
CA ALA A 75 12.11 -6.84 -10.72
C ALA A 75 11.92 -5.69 -11.74
N PRO A 76 11.40 -4.53 -11.32
CA PRO A 76 11.26 -3.37 -12.19
C PRO A 76 12.63 -2.78 -12.52
N THR A 77 12.76 -2.20 -13.71
CA THR A 77 13.96 -1.47 -14.11
C THR A 77 13.82 0.01 -13.73
N LYS A 78 14.89 0.62 -13.20
CA LYS A 78 14.95 2.07 -12.99
C LYS A 78 14.96 2.79 -14.35
N GLY A 79 14.18 3.87 -14.46
CA GLY A 79 14.29 4.85 -15.56
C GLY A 79 14.09 4.25 -16.95
N SER A 80 13.05 3.44 -17.14
CA SER A 80 12.83 2.73 -18.42
C SER A 80 12.47 3.63 -19.61
N GLY A 81 12.25 4.95 -19.39
CA GLY A 81 11.93 5.92 -20.44
C GLY A 81 10.58 5.69 -21.14
N LYS A 82 9.73 4.82 -20.58
CA LYS A 82 8.45 4.42 -21.19
C LYS A 82 7.32 5.43 -21.00
N CYS A 83 7.43 6.29 -19.99
CA CYS A 83 6.54 7.41 -19.74
C CYS A 83 7.33 8.72 -19.66
N GLY A 84 6.82 9.79 -20.26
CA GLY A 84 7.15 11.15 -19.81
C GLY A 84 6.28 11.53 -18.61
N ALA A 85 6.73 12.47 -17.77
CA ALA A 85 5.98 12.94 -16.59
C ALA A 85 4.51 13.34 -16.91
N GLY A 86 4.27 13.95 -18.08
CA GLY A 86 2.91 14.24 -18.55
C GLY A 86 2.03 12.99 -18.71
N LYS A 87 2.58 11.88 -19.22
CA LYS A 87 1.86 10.60 -19.35
C LYS A 87 1.61 9.90 -18.01
N ILE A 88 2.48 10.09 -17.03
CA ILE A 88 2.26 9.62 -15.65
C ILE A 88 1.06 10.36 -15.03
N ALA A 89 0.96 11.68 -15.24
CA ALA A 89 -0.18 12.48 -14.78
C ALA A 89 -1.48 12.15 -15.55
N GLU A 90 -1.42 12.01 -16.87
CA GLU A 90 -2.56 11.59 -17.70
C GLU A 90 -3.08 10.19 -17.30
N PHE A 91 -2.19 9.21 -17.07
CA PHE A 91 -2.58 7.87 -16.60
C PHE A 91 -3.37 7.97 -15.30
N LYS A 92 -2.87 8.73 -14.31
CA LYS A 92 -3.58 8.92 -13.03
C LYS A 92 -4.99 9.48 -13.25
N ALA A 93 -5.12 10.52 -14.06
CA ALA A 93 -6.41 11.14 -14.37
C ALA A 93 -7.37 10.19 -15.12
N ALA A 94 -6.84 9.35 -16.02
CA ALA A 94 -7.63 8.43 -16.84
C ALA A 94 -7.99 7.10 -16.14
N CYS A 95 -7.12 6.58 -15.26
CA CYS A 95 -7.18 5.23 -14.70
C CYS A 95 -7.34 5.12 -13.19
N LEU A 96 -6.97 6.16 -12.42
CA LEU A 96 -7.03 6.16 -10.96
C LEU A 96 -8.07 7.15 -10.41
N GLY A 97 -8.59 8.04 -11.25
CA GLY A 97 -9.82 8.79 -10.98
C GLY A 97 -11.08 8.01 -11.41
N ALA A 98 -12.26 8.59 -11.15
CA ALA A 98 -13.57 8.02 -11.51
C ALA A 98 -13.89 8.03 -13.03
N GLY A 99 -12.86 8.00 -13.89
CA GLY A 99 -12.99 8.14 -15.34
C GLY A 99 -13.13 6.81 -16.06
N SER A 100 -14.02 6.76 -17.06
CA SER A 100 -14.17 5.63 -18.00
C SER A 100 -13.06 5.56 -19.07
N ASN A 101 -12.13 6.51 -19.08
CA ASN A 101 -11.14 6.71 -20.15
C ASN A 101 -9.91 5.79 -20.05
N CYS A 102 -9.79 4.98 -18.97
CA CYS A 102 -8.60 4.20 -18.70
C CYS A 102 -8.20 3.26 -19.86
N GLN A 103 -9.16 2.50 -20.40
CA GLN A 103 -8.87 1.55 -21.47
C GLN A 103 -8.34 2.26 -22.73
N ALA A 104 -8.95 3.40 -23.10
CA ALA A 104 -8.49 4.21 -24.23
C ALA A 104 -7.08 4.78 -23.99
N PHE A 105 -6.75 5.16 -22.75
CA PHE A 105 -5.39 5.56 -22.39
C PHE A 105 -4.39 4.39 -22.52
N ILE A 106 -4.74 3.21 -21.98
CA ILE A 106 -3.91 2.01 -22.05
C ILE A 106 -3.63 1.63 -23.50
N ASP A 107 -4.66 1.59 -24.35
CA ASP A 107 -4.51 1.22 -25.76
C ASP A 107 -3.67 2.20 -26.57
N ALA A 108 -3.73 3.50 -26.26
CA ALA A 108 -2.93 4.53 -26.89
C ALA A 108 -1.49 4.63 -26.33
N ASN A 109 -1.25 4.20 -25.09
CA ASN A 109 0.02 4.39 -24.37
C ASN A 109 0.52 3.07 -23.75
N LYS A 110 0.51 1.97 -24.53
CA LYS A 110 0.75 0.60 -24.02
C LYS A 110 2.05 0.44 -23.23
N ASP A 111 3.16 0.94 -23.76
CA ASP A 111 4.48 0.87 -23.10
C ASP A 111 4.51 1.58 -21.74
N CYS A 112 3.98 2.81 -21.68
CA CYS A 112 3.88 3.58 -20.44
C CYS A 112 2.96 2.88 -19.43
N SER A 113 1.81 2.40 -19.91
CA SER A 113 0.81 1.73 -19.08
C SER A 113 1.34 0.42 -18.49
N ARG A 114 2.05 -0.40 -19.30
CA ARG A 114 2.74 -1.61 -18.83
C ARG A 114 3.82 -1.32 -17.80
N CYS A 115 4.53 -0.21 -17.90
CA CYS A 115 5.46 0.16 -16.82
C CYS A 115 4.70 0.55 -15.53
N ILE A 116 3.58 1.25 -15.64
CA ILE A 116 2.82 1.70 -14.47
C ILE A 116 2.10 0.54 -13.77
N ILE A 117 1.41 -0.34 -14.50
CA ILE A 117 0.59 -1.43 -13.93
C ILE A 117 1.30 -2.80 -13.91
N GLY A 118 2.44 -2.93 -14.58
CA GLY A 118 3.10 -4.21 -14.81
C GLY A 118 2.47 -4.95 -16.01
N GLY A 119 2.33 -6.27 -15.87
CA GLY A 119 1.79 -7.11 -16.93
C GLY A 119 0.32 -6.82 -17.28
N LEU A 120 0.01 -6.87 -18.56
CA LEU A 120 -1.34 -6.90 -19.08
C LEU A 120 -1.89 -8.34 -19.06
N GLN A 121 -3.20 -8.48 -19.22
CA GLN A 121 -3.84 -9.80 -19.31
C GLN A 121 -3.22 -10.63 -20.45
N GLY A 122 -2.66 -11.79 -20.10
CA GLY A 122 -1.98 -12.70 -21.04
C GLY A 122 -0.45 -12.58 -21.10
N ASP A 123 0.15 -11.61 -20.40
CA ASP A 123 1.60 -11.53 -20.23
C ASP A 123 2.13 -12.70 -19.37
N ASP A 124 3.33 -13.22 -19.68
CA ASP A 124 4.01 -14.22 -18.84
C ASP A 124 4.63 -13.53 -17.61
N PRO A 125 4.17 -13.82 -16.37
CA PRO A 125 4.73 -13.23 -15.16
C PRO A 125 6.21 -13.58 -14.92
N LYS A 126 6.76 -14.62 -15.57
CA LYS A 126 8.19 -14.96 -15.45
C LYS A 126 9.11 -14.01 -16.21
N THR A 127 8.57 -13.23 -17.13
CA THR A 127 9.34 -12.31 -17.99
C THR A 127 8.92 -10.85 -17.83
N THR A 128 7.77 -10.60 -17.19
CA THR A 128 7.15 -9.29 -17.15
C THR A 128 7.45 -8.58 -15.82
N PRO A 129 7.99 -7.34 -15.83
CA PRO A 129 8.25 -6.62 -14.60
C PRO A 129 6.98 -6.27 -13.82
N ILE A 130 7.07 -6.27 -12.49
CA ILE A 130 6.03 -5.65 -11.64
C ILE A 130 5.98 -4.14 -11.86
N GLY A 131 4.79 -3.55 -11.77
CA GLY A 131 4.58 -2.13 -12.11
C GLY A 131 5.02 -1.14 -11.03
N ALA A 132 4.89 0.15 -11.36
CA ALA A 132 4.92 1.25 -10.39
C ALA A 132 3.76 1.22 -9.40
N LEU A 133 2.69 0.51 -9.74
CA LEU A 133 1.57 0.16 -8.87
C LEU A 133 1.59 -1.35 -8.60
N ILE A 134 1.20 -1.73 -7.38
CA ILE A 134 0.85 -3.10 -7.00
C ILE A 134 -0.66 -3.17 -6.71
N PRO A 135 -1.35 -4.27 -7.07
CA PRO A 135 -2.74 -4.48 -6.67
C PRO A 135 -2.84 -4.67 -5.16
N VAL A 136 -3.92 -4.17 -4.56
CA VAL A 136 -4.31 -4.51 -3.18
C VAL A 136 -5.76 -5.02 -3.10
N SER A 137 -6.54 -4.92 -4.18
CA SER A 137 -7.72 -5.74 -4.44
C SER A 137 -8.05 -5.67 -5.94
N GLU A 138 -9.11 -6.33 -6.42
CA GLU A 138 -9.53 -6.28 -7.83
C GLU A 138 -9.72 -4.83 -8.35
N ASP A 139 -10.20 -3.95 -7.47
CA ASP A 139 -10.48 -2.54 -7.72
C ASP A 139 -9.62 -1.60 -6.85
N SER A 140 -8.43 -2.03 -6.37
CA SER A 140 -7.54 -1.14 -5.59
C SER A 140 -6.06 -1.35 -5.88
N VAL A 141 -5.27 -0.28 -5.79
CA VAL A 141 -3.81 -0.29 -6.00
C VAL A 141 -3.07 0.55 -4.97
N SER A 142 -1.78 0.26 -4.78
CA SER A 142 -0.84 1.05 -3.97
C SER A 142 0.46 1.33 -4.75
N PRO A 143 1.18 2.45 -4.52
CA PRO A 143 2.48 2.69 -5.14
C PRO A 143 3.50 1.66 -4.67
N ASN A 144 4.26 1.10 -5.61
CA ASN A 144 5.24 0.03 -5.38
C ASN A 144 6.53 0.55 -4.72
N THR A 145 6.37 1.18 -3.56
CA THR A 145 7.41 1.83 -2.77
C THR A 145 8.46 0.81 -2.32
N ALA A 146 8.05 -0.42 -2.02
CA ALA A 146 8.92 -1.49 -1.56
C ALA A 146 9.91 -1.95 -2.64
N ALA A 147 9.45 -2.17 -3.88
CA ALA A 147 10.34 -2.45 -5.00
C ALA A 147 11.21 -1.22 -5.34
N CYS A 148 10.65 -0.01 -5.29
CA CYS A 148 11.40 1.23 -5.55
C CYS A 148 12.57 1.37 -4.56
N ALA A 149 12.30 1.18 -3.26
CA ALA A 149 13.31 1.21 -2.21
C ALA A 149 14.43 0.20 -2.46
N ALA A 150 14.07 -1.06 -2.75
CA ALA A 150 15.01 -2.13 -3.06
C ALA A 150 15.90 -1.78 -4.28
N ILE A 151 15.33 -1.22 -5.35
CA ILE A 151 16.08 -0.83 -6.55
C ILE A 151 16.99 0.38 -6.28
N VAL A 152 16.55 1.37 -5.50
CA VAL A 152 17.40 2.53 -5.12
C VAL A 152 18.66 2.11 -4.38
N ILE A 153 18.54 1.14 -3.45
CA ILE A 153 19.68 0.67 -2.63
C ILE A 153 20.55 -0.40 -3.35
N GLY A 154 20.31 -0.64 -4.65
CA GLY A 154 21.06 -1.64 -5.42
C GLY A 154 20.73 -3.09 -5.08
N LYS A 155 19.50 -3.36 -4.64
CA LYS A 155 18.97 -4.67 -4.21
C LYS A 155 17.79 -5.18 -5.07
N PRO A 156 17.94 -5.32 -6.40
CA PRO A 156 16.87 -5.81 -7.27
C PRO A 156 16.34 -7.20 -6.88
N GLU A 157 17.16 -8.04 -6.27
CA GLU A 157 16.77 -9.38 -5.77
C GLU A 157 15.72 -9.33 -4.64
N CYS A 158 15.61 -8.19 -3.95
CA CYS A 158 14.62 -7.95 -2.91
C CYS A 158 13.30 -7.38 -3.44
N ALA A 159 13.31 -6.77 -4.63
CA ALA A 159 12.20 -5.94 -5.12
C ALA A 159 10.87 -6.71 -5.23
N VAL A 160 10.86 -7.87 -5.89
CA VAL A 160 9.65 -8.70 -6.06
C VAL A 160 9.21 -9.32 -4.74
N LYS A 161 10.16 -9.79 -3.91
CA LYS A 161 9.85 -10.42 -2.61
C LYS A 161 9.13 -9.43 -1.69
N LEU A 162 9.68 -8.22 -1.53
CA LEU A 162 9.13 -7.18 -0.69
C LEU A 162 7.78 -6.68 -1.22
N ALA A 163 7.69 -6.41 -2.53
CA ALA A 163 6.42 -6.00 -3.16
C ALA A 163 5.34 -7.08 -3.03
N GLY A 164 5.69 -8.37 -3.10
CA GLY A 164 4.78 -9.49 -2.89
C GLY A 164 4.29 -9.62 -1.45
N GLN A 165 5.17 -9.43 -0.46
CA GLN A 165 4.75 -9.38 0.95
C GLN A 165 3.75 -8.24 1.19
N VAL A 166 4.03 -7.04 0.66
CA VAL A 166 3.12 -5.88 0.78
C VAL A 166 1.79 -6.13 0.07
N THR A 167 1.82 -6.69 -1.14
CA THR A 167 0.62 -7.04 -1.92
C THR A 167 -0.28 -7.99 -1.15
N CYS A 168 0.31 -9.05 -0.58
CA CYS A 168 -0.44 -10.05 0.20
C CYS A 168 -1.04 -9.44 1.47
N VAL A 169 -0.25 -8.74 2.28
CA VAL A 169 -0.73 -8.15 3.55
C VAL A 169 -1.82 -7.11 3.29
N ALA A 170 -1.60 -6.18 2.36
CA ALA A 170 -2.54 -5.10 2.08
C ALA A 170 -3.87 -5.58 1.46
N SER A 171 -3.88 -6.75 0.82
CA SER A 171 -5.10 -7.35 0.27
C SER A 171 -5.86 -8.16 1.31
N ALA A 172 -5.15 -8.97 2.12
CA ALA A 172 -5.72 -9.65 3.27
C ALA A 172 -6.34 -8.71 4.32
N CYS A 173 -5.88 -7.45 4.36
CA CYS A 173 -6.38 -6.40 5.27
C CYS A 173 -7.21 -5.30 4.57
N SER A 174 -7.59 -5.48 3.30
CA SER A 174 -8.21 -4.41 2.48
C SER A 174 -9.58 -3.90 2.99
N THR A 175 -10.22 -4.67 3.87
CA THR A 175 -11.47 -4.37 4.58
C THR A 175 -11.30 -3.72 5.96
N CYS A 176 -10.08 -3.55 6.47
CA CYS A 176 -9.84 -2.83 7.72
C CYS A 176 -10.15 -1.33 7.56
N GLU A 177 -10.83 -0.75 8.55
CA GLU A 177 -11.29 0.65 8.51
C GLU A 177 -10.58 1.56 9.53
N ASP A 178 -9.91 0.97 10.54
CA ASP A 178 -9.18 1.68 11.59
C ASP A 178 -7.74 1.15 11.75
N GLU A 179 -6.87 1.99 12.31
CA GLU A 179 -5.43 1.71 12.45
C GLU A 179 -5.13 0.51 13.37
N ALA A 180 -5.97 0.24 14.37
CA ALA A 180 -5.75 -0.87 15.30
C ALA A 180 -6.09 -2.21 14.64
N SER A 181 -7.23 -2.29 13.93
CA SER A 181 -7.62 -3.48 13.18
C SER A 181 -6.71 -3.75 11.97
N ASP A 182 -6.25 -2.71 11.26
CA ASP A 182 -5.25 -2.83 10.20
C ASP A 182 -3.90 -3.34 10.74
N THR A 183 -3.47 -2.86 11.90
CA THR A 183 -2.24 -3.33 12.57
C THR A 183 -2.36 -4.79 13.03
N GLU A 184 -3.47 -5.18 13.67
CA GLU A 184 -3.71 -6.56 14.10
C GLU A 184 -3.79 -7.51 12.91
N CYS A 185 -4.53 -7.12 11.86
CA CYS A 185 -4.60 -7.86 10.61
C CYS A 185 -3.23 -8.00 9.95
N SER A 186 -2.46 -6.91 9.84
CA SER A 186 -1.15 -6.92 9.18
C SER A 186 -0.16 -7.86 9.87
N ASN A 187 -0.17 -7.88 11.20
CA ASN A 187 0.65 -8.80 12.00
C ASN A 187 0.20 -10.26 11.80
N THR A 188 -1.11 -10.51 11.79
CA THR A 188 -1.70 -11.84 11.57
C THR A 188 -1.36 -12.37 10.18
N ALA A 189 -1.58 -11.57 9.14
CA ALA A 189 -1.25 -11.89 7.75
C ALA A 189 0.25 -12.18 7.58
N ALA A 190 1.13 -11.30 8.08
CA ALA A 190 2.59 -11.46 7.95
C ALA A 190 3.14 -12.68 8.71
N ALA A 191 2.50 -13.11 9.79
CA ALA A 191 2.84 -14.34 10.51
C ALA A 191 2.23 -15.60 9.87
N GLY A 192 1.07 -15.47 9.23
CA GLY A 192 0.28 -16.52 8.59
C GLY A 192 0.49 -16.60 7.07
N ILE A 193 -0.59 -16.43 6.29
CA ILE A 193 -0.61 -16.67 4.84
C ILE A 193 0.37 -15.81 4.03
N CYS A 194 0.64 -14.58 4.49
CA CYS A 194 1.57 -13.64 3.87
C CYS A 194 2.99 -13.74 4.40
N LYS A 195 3.32 -14.81 5.13
CA LYS A 195 4.69 -15.17 5.53
C LYS A 195 5.51 -15.60 4.31
N SER A 196 5.91 -14.61 3.54
CA SER A 196 6.80 -14.77 2.40
C SER A 196 8.19 -15.25 2.84
N THR A 197 8.95 -15.82 1.91
CA THR A 197 10.40 -16.02 2.06
C THR A 197 11.19 -14.74 1.74
N VAL A 198 10.67 -13.56 2.09
CA VAL A 198 11.50 -12.36 2.21
C VAL A 198 12.54 -12.67 3.28
N ASP A 199 13.78 -12.82 2.84
CA ASP A 199 14.89 -12.98 3.75
C ASP A 199 15.04 -11.73 4.63
N GLU A 200 15.32 -11.95 5.90
CA GLU A 200 15.48 -10.89 6.90
C GLU A 200 16.51 -9.83 6.45
N ALA A 201 17.50 -10.25 5.65
CA ALA A 201 18.48 -9.36 5.01
C ALA A 201 17.85 -8.33 4.05
N CYS A 202 16.82 -8.68 3.27
CA CYS A 202 16.11 -7.73 2.41
C CYS A 202 15.35 -6.68 3.22
N ASN A 203 14.60 -7.10 4.24
CA ASN A 203 13.89 -6.18 5.15
C ASN A 203 14.89 -5.27 5.90
N LYS A 204 15.96 -5.86 6.43
CA LYS A 204 17.02 -5.11 7.13
C LYS A 204 17.72 -4.11 6.22
N ALA A 205 18.10 -4.51 5.00
CA ALA A 205 18.79 -3.62 4.06
C ALA A 205 17.95 -2.39 3.68
N VAL A 206 16.64 -2.57 3.43
CA VAL A 206 15.73 -1.46 3.14
C VAL A 206 15.55 -0.53 4.34
N ASN A 207 15.50 -1.07 5.57
CA ASN A 207 15.36 -0.24 6.77
C ASN A 207 16.65 0.50 7.14
N ASP A 208 17.80 -0.18 7.14
CA ASP A 208 19.12 0.43 7.40
C ASP A 208 19.41 1.59 6.42
N ALA A 209 18.94 1.47 5.17
CA ALA A 209 19.12 2.45 4.10
C ALA A 209 17.91 3.38 3.89
N ALA A 210 17.01 3.51 4.87
CA ALA A 210 15.79 4.33 4.79
C ALA A 210 16.03 5.74 4.22
N SER A 211 17.07 6.43 4.70
CA SER A 211 17.42 7.80 4.25
C SER A 211 17.85 7.88 2.78
N GLN A 212 18.30 6.78 2.17
CA GLN A 212 18.75 6.75 0.77
C GLN A 212 17.58 6.67 -0.21
N TRP A 213 16.49 5.98 0.15
CA TRP A 213 15.36 5.76 -0.75
C TRP A 213 14.12 6.60 -0.46
N GLN A 214 13.93 7.07 0.79
CA GLN A 214 12.70 7.78 1.15
C GLN A 214 12.46 9.04 0.30
N ALA A 215 13.49 9.84 0.02
CA ALA A 215 13.35 11.01 -0.85
C ALA A 215 12.87 10.66 -2.27
N THR A 216 13.31 9.50 -2.78
CA THR A 216 13.05 9.02 -4.15
C THR A 216 11.70 8.32 -4.28
N CYS A 217 11.31 7.51 -3.29
CA CYS A 217 10.17 6.57 -3.40
C CYS A 217 9.00 6.85 -2.46
N ARG A 218 9.22 7.52 -1.31
CA ARG A 218 8.17 7.77 -0.32
C ARG A 218 7.49 9.11 -0.58
N GLY A 219 6.17 9.11 -0.70
CA GLY A 219 5.34 10.32 -0.63
C GLY A 219 4.64 10.49 0.71
N ALA A 220 4.14 11.69 1.00
CA ALA A 220 3.29 11.97 2.15
C ALA A 220 1.87 11.40 2.00
N ASN A 221 1.45 11.10 0.76
CA ASN A 221 0.17 10.49 0.42
C ASN A 221 0.31 9.62 -0.84
N PHE A 222 -0.78 8.97 -1.25
CA PHE A 222 -0.81 8.12 -2.46
C PHE A 222 -0.34 8.88 -3.70
N ASP A 223 -0.80 10.12 -3.91
CA ASP A 223 -0.54 10.90 -5.12
C ASP A 223 0.94 11.20 -5.32
N GLU A 224 1.60 11.63 -4.24
CA GLU A 224 3.04 11.90 -4.24
C GLU A 224 3.86 10.60 -4.35
N GLY A 225 3.44 9.53 -3.66
CA GLY A 225 4.09 8.22 -3.73
C GLY A 225 3.99 7.59 -5.11
N TYR A 226 2.81 7.66 -5.74
CA TYR A 226 2.58 7.25 -7.12
C TYR A 226 3.48 8.03 -8.08
N ALA A 227 3.47 9.37 -8.01
CA ALA A 227 4.28 10.20 -8.91
C ALA A 227 5.78 9.87 -8.79
N LYS A 228 6.27 9.69 -7.56
CA LYS A 228 7.66 9.30 -7.26
C LYS A 228 8.03 7.92 -7.82
N VAL A 229 7.26 6.88 -7.51
CA VAL A 229 7.55 5.51 -7.95
C VAL A 229 7.37 5.37 -9.48
N ALA A 230 6.35 6.01 -10.06
CA ALA A 230 6.13 5.99 -11.50
C ALA A 230 7.23 6.74 -12.26
N GLU A 231 7.70 7.89 -11.79
CA GLU A 231 8.84 8.58 -12.42
C GLU A 231 10.13 7.75 -12.26
N PHE A 232 10.32 7.09 -11.11
CA PHE A 232 11.52 6.27 -10.86
C PHE A 232 11.61 5.01 -11.74
N PHE A 233 10.50 4.31 -12.01
CA PHE A 233 10.49 3.14 -12.90
C PHE A 233 10.26 3.51 -14.37
N CYS A 234 9.35 4.43 -14.65
CA CYS A 234 8.79 4.67 -15.98
C CYS A 234 9.26 5.96 -16.63
N GLY A 235 9.70 6.93 -15.83
CA GLY A 235 10.31 8.17 -16.30
C GLY A 235 11.60 7.95 -17.09
N GLY A 236 12.09 9.02 -17.70
CA GLY A 236 13.39 9.03 -18.40
C GLY A 236 14.60 8.98 -17.46
N GLY A 237 14.37 9.06 -16.15
CA GLY A 237 15.40 9.28 -15.15
C GLY A 237 15.82 10.75 -15.11
N GLY A 238 15.46 11.44 -14.02
CA GLY A 238 15.89 12.83 -13.74
C GLY A 238 17.37 12.97 -13.41
N GLY A 239 18.26 12.32 -14.16
CA GLY A 239 19.65 12.70 -14.25
C GLY A 239 19.76 13.84 -15.25
N THR A 240 20.31 14.98 -14.82
CA THR A 240 20.85 15.95 -15.78
C THR A 240 22.01 15.29 -16.51
N ASP A 241 21.85 15.03 -17.81
CA ASP A 241 22.99 14.76 -18.70
C ASP A 241 23.83 16.03 -18.85
N ALA A 242 24.67 16.25 -17.84
CA ALA A 242 25.80 17.15 -17.89
C ALA A 242 27.03 16.33 -18.31
N GLY A 243 27.18 16.05 -19.61
CA GLY A 243 28.32 15.29 -20.12
C GLY A 243 28.22 14.93 -21.61
N THR A 244 28.88 15.74 -22.44
CA THR A 244 29.49 15.43 -23.74
C THR A 244 29.57 13.97 -24.19
N ASP A 245 29.21 13.72 -25.45
CA ASP A 245 30.21 13.68 -26.56
C ASP A 245 29.64 14.39 -27.82
#